data_AF-X6J1U6-F1
#
_entry.id   AF-X6J1U6-F1
#
_cell.length_a   1.000
_cell.length_b   1.000
_cell.length_c   1.000
_cell.angle_alpha   90.00
_cell.angle_beta   90.00
_cell.angle_gamma   90.00
#
_symmetry.space_group_name_H-M   'P 1'
#
loop_
_entity.id
_entity.type
_entity.pdbx_description
1 polymer ?
#
loop_
_entity_poly.entity_id
_entity_poly.type
_entity_poly.pdbx_seq_one_letter_code
_entity_poly.pdbx_strand_id
1 'polypeptide(L)'
;MVTRSRSIPAPSVIDQKWPHQVALPDDLCTDRNRTTIHDYCQKRGMTFQIRHVQAVWPNGKYEEYRLHCFADPAEAKAFLDHFRGEPFDAKRDRENGKIRGVWRRSDEYRRILDLGPLSVPELLRN
;
A
#
# COMPACT_ATOMS: atom_id res chain seq x y z
N MET A 1 -3.74 -29.48 0.15
CA MET A 1 -3.03 -29.20 -1.12
C MET A 1 -2.68 -27.71 -1.11
N VAL A 2 -1.44 -27.34 -0.77
CA VAL A 2 -1.02 -25.93 -0.76
C VAL A 2 -0.77 -25.53 -2.20
N THR A 3 -1.68 -24.76 -2.80
CA THR A 3 -1.50 -24.21 -4.13
C THR A 3 -0.23 -23.36 -4.13
N ARG A 4 0.79 -23.84 -4.86
CA ARG A 4 2.09 -23.19 -5.00
C ARG A 4 1.90 -21.75 -5.47
N SER A 5 2.57 -20.84 -4.77
CA SER A 5 2.57 -19.39 -4.99
C SER A 5 2.65 -19.04 -6.48
N ARG A 6 1.67 -18.31 -6.99
CA ARG A 6 1.88 -17.48 -8.20
C ARG A 6 3.12 -16.64 -7.91
N SER A 7 4.20 -16.86 -8.66
CA SER A 7 5.42 -16.06 -8.57
C SER A 7 5.01 -14.59 -8.53
N ILE A 8 5.35 -13.88 -7.45
CA ILE A 8 5.05 -12.45 -7.32
C ILE A 8 5.64 -11.79 -8.56
N PRO A 9 4.85 -11.11 -9.40
CA PRO A 9 5.34 -10.55 -10.64
C PRO A 9 6.49 -9.58 -10.37
N ALA A 10 7.45 -9.50 -11.30
CA ALA A 10 8.54 -8.54 -11.16
C ALA A 10 7.96 -7.12 -11.00
N PRO A 11 8.61 -6.22 -10.23
CA PRO A 11 8.05 -4.90 -9.95
C PRO A 11 7.72 -4.10 -11.21
N SER A 12 8.53 -4.21 -12.26
CA SER A 12 8.26 -3.60 -13.57
C SER A 12 6.99 -4.13 -14.24
N VAL A 13 6.66 -5.41 -14.07
CA VAL A 13 5.40 -6.00 -14.56
C VAL A 13 4.22 -5.45 -13.75
N ILE A 14 4.39 -5.27 -12.45
CA ILE A 14 3.37 -4.67 -11.59
C ILE A 14 3.12 -3.22 -12.03
N ASP A 15 4.18 -2.43 -12.18
CA ASP A 15 4.08 -1.02 -12.55
C ASP A 15 3.47 -0.82 -13.95
N GLN A 16 3.58 -1.81 -14.85
CA GLN A 16 2.94 -1.79 -16.18
C GLN A 16 1.46 -2.22 -16.16
N LYS A 17 1.13 -3.31 -15.45
CA LYS A 17 -0.22 -3.89 -15.46
C LYS A 17 -1.16 -3.31 -14.41
N TRP A 18 -0.60 -2.81 -13.30
CA TRP A 18 -1.30 -2.19 -12.19
C TRP A 18 -0.64 -0.84 -11.82
N PRO A 19 -0.71 0.16 -12.72
CA PRO A 19 -0.01 1.43 -12.54
C PRO A 19 -0.62 2.32 -11.44
N HIS A 20 -1.87 2.06 -11.03
CA HIS A 20 -2.58 2.90 -10.06
C HIS A 20 -2.39 2.34 -8.65
N GLN A 21 -1.43 2.89 -7.91
CA GLN A 21 -1.01 2.36 -6.62
C GLN A 21 -1.46 3.28 -5.48
N VAL A 22 -2.02 2.67 -4.43
CA VAL A 22 -2.42 3.37 -3.20
C VAL A 22 -1.65 2.75 -2.03
N ALA A 23 -0.93 3.59 -1.29
CA ALA A 23 -0.13 3.22 -0.14
C ALA A 23 -0.92 3.37 1.16
N LEU A 24 -0.87 2.35 2.00
CA LEU A 24 -1.37 2.36 3.38
C LEU A 24 -0.23 1.95 4.32
N PRO A 25 -0.10 2.55 5.52
CA PRO A 25 0.83 2.05 6.54
C PRO A 25 0.59 0.57 6.84
N ASP A 26 1.65 -0.25 6.92
CA ASP A 26 1.52 -1.70 7.05
C ASP A 26 0.87 -2.10 8.37
N ASP A 27 1.16 -1.38 9.46
CA ASP A 27 0.51 -1.54 10.77
C ASP A 27 -1.02 -1.41 10.70
N LEU A 28 -1.52 -0.56 9.81
CA LEU A 28 -2.96 -0.41 9.55
C LEU A 28 -3.54 -1.54 8.71
N CYS A 29 -2.72 -2.35 8.06
CA CYS A 29 -3.14 -3.43 7.16
C CYS A 29 -3.08 -4.82 7.83
N THR A 30 -3.13 -4.88 9.17
CA THR A 30 -3.04 -6.10 9.99
C THR A 30 -4.41 -6.53 10.54
N ASP A 31 -4.50 -7.76 11.06
CA ASP A 31 -5.67 -8.28 11.80
C ASP A 31 -7.04 -7.99 11.13
N ARG A 32 -8.01 -7.44 11.87
CA ARG A 32 -9.36 -7.07 11.41
C ARG A 32 -9.35 -6.10 10.23
N ASN A 33 -8.34 -5.24 10.15
CA ASN A 33 -8.22 -4.28 9.07
C ASN A 33 -7.88 -5.00 7.76
N ARG A 34 -7.04 -6.05 7.81
CA ARG A 34 -6.77 -6.89 6.64
C ARG A 34 -8.05 -7.51 6.07
N THR A 35 -8.91 -8.02 6.94
CA THR A 35 -10.22 -8.58 6.54
C THR A 35 -11.12 -7.50 5.96
N THR A 36 -11.15 -6.31 6.57
CA THR A 36 -11.95 -5.17 6.10
C THR A 36 -11.53 -4.71 4.70
N ILE A 37 -10.24 -4.58 4.46
CA ILE A 37 -9.67 -4.22 3.16
C ILE A 37 -10.02 -5.28 2.10
N HIS A 38 -9.83 -6.55 2.44
CA HIS A 38 -10.09 -7.65 1.51
C HIS A 38 -11.57 -7.76 1.15
N ASP A 39 -12.46 -7.71 2.15
CA ASP A 39 -13.91 -7.77 1.97
C ASP A 39 -14.44 -6.60 1.13
N TYR A 40 -13.93 -5.38 1.36
CA TYR A 40 -14.25 -4.21 0.55
C TYR A 40 -13.94 -4.43 -0.94
N CYS A 41 -12.73 -4.92 -1.24
CA CYS A 41 -12.32 -5.18 -2.62
C CYS A 41 -13.13 -6.32 -3.24
N GLN A 42 -13.34 -7.43 -2.51
CA GLN A 42 -14.09 -8.59 -3.01
C GLN A 42 -15.54 -8.26 -3.32
N LYS A 43 -16.24 -7.53 -2.44
CA LYS A 43 -17.64 -7.14 -2.65
C LYS A 43 -17.84 -6.28 -3.90
N ARG A 44 -16.78 -5.61 -4.34
CA ARG A 44 -16.79 -4.75 -5.54
C ARG A 44 -16.16 -5.42 -6.76
N GLY A 45 -15.74 -6.68 -6.65
CA GLY A 45 -15.08 -7.41 -7.73
C GLY A 45 -13.70 -6.86 -8.10
N MET A 46 -13.08 -6.07 -7.23
CA MET A 46 -11.81 -5.41 -7.52
C MET A 46 -10.67 -6.42 -7.50
N THR A 47 -9.76 -6.30 -8.48
CA THR A 47 -8.54 -7.12 -8.53
C THR A 47 -7.32 -6.24 -8.33
N PHE A 48 -6.46 -6.61 -7.38
CA PHE A 48 -5.27 -5.85 -7.05
C PHE A 48 -4.07 -6.76 -6.81
N GLN A 49 -2.88 -6.19 -6.95
CA GLN A 49 -1.63 -6.77 -6.47
C GLN A 49 -1.18 -6.07 -5.20
N ILE A 50 -0.51 -6.81 -4.33
CA ILE A 50 0.10 -6.27 -3.12
C ILE A 50 1.62 -6.18 -3.30
N ARG A 51 2.17 -5.09 -2.80
CA ARG A 51 3.62 -4.85 -2.73
C ARG A 51 3.95 -4.09 -1.46
N HIS A 52 5.19 -4.22 -0.97
CA HIS A 52 5.69 -3.44 0.16
C HIS A 52 6.72 -2.39 -0.29
N VAL A 53 6.73 -1.27 0.43
CA VAL A 53 7.76 -0.24 0.37
C VAL A 53 8.05 0.27 1.77
N GLN A 54 9.30 0.64 2.04
CA GLN A 54 9.74 1.30 3.24
C GLN A 54 9.79 2.81 2.97
N ALA A 55 8.89 3.56 3.58
CA ALA A 55 8.96 5.01 3.60
C ALA A 55 10.10 5.43 4.54
N VAL A 56 10.98 6.32 4.09
CA VAL A 56 12.12 6.82 4.87
C VAL A 56 12.07 8.34 4.88
N TRP A 57 12.08 8.93 6.07
CA TRP A 57 11.98 10.37 6.31
C TRP A 57 13.36 11.01 6.53
N PRO A 58 13.47 12.35 6.35
CA PRO A 58 14.75 13.07 6.50
C PRO A 58 15.37 12.96 7.90
N ASN A 59 14.56 12.71 8.94
CA ASN A 59 15.01 12.50 10.31
C ASN A 59 15.55 11.07 10.58
N GLY A 60 15.66 10.24 9.54
CA GLY A 60 16.14 8.86 9.64
C GLY A 60 15.08 7.85 10.12
N LYS A 61 13.86 8.30 10.44
CA LYS A 61 12.76 7.38 10.72
C LYS A 61 12.31 6.67 9.45
N TYR A 62 11.81 5.45 9.62
CA TYR A 62 11.24 4.68 8.53
C TYR A 62 9.98 3.94 9.00
N GLU A 63 9.09 3.65 8.05
CA GLU A 63 7.85 2.92 8.28
C GLU A 63 7.54 2.06 7.06
N GLU A 64 6.99 0.86 7.28
CA GLU A 64 6.59 -0.03 6.20
C GLU A 64 5.20 0.36 5.70
N TYR A 65 5.05 0.38 4.39
CA TYR A 65 3.79 0.65 3.71
C TYR A 65 3.45 -0.48 2.75
N ARG A 66 2.17 -0.81 2.71
CA ARG A 66 1.58 -1.77 1.78
C ARG A 66 0.91 -1.02 0.63
N LEU A 67 1.41 -1.25 -0.57
CA LEU A 67 0.84 -0.77 -1.82
C LEU A 67 -0.23 -1.72 -2.30
N HIS A 68 -1.41 -1.16 -2.57
CA HIS A 68 -2.52 -1.81 -3.25
C HIS A 68 -2.52 -1.31 -4.70
N CYS A 69 -2.07 -2.17 -5.61
CA CYS A 69 -1.87 -1.83 -7.02
C CYS A 69 -3.08 -2.28 -7.84
N PHE A 70 -3.79 -1.34 -8.45
CA PHE A 70 -4.96 -1.57 -9.29
C PHE A 70 -4.64 -1.34 -10.76
N ALA A 71 -5.33 -2.09 -11.61
CA ALA A 71 -5.25 -1.92 -13.07
C ALA A 71 -6.16 -0.77 -13.52
N ASP A 72 -7.31 -0.60 -12.87
CA ASP A 72 -8.28 0.44 -13.19
C ASP A 72 -8.10 1.68 -12.28
N PRO A 73 -7.99 2.89 -12.85
CA PRO A 73 -7.88 4.13 -12.09
C PRO A 73 -9.12 4.43 -11.21
N ALA A 74 -10.31 4.02 -11.63
CA ALA A 74 -11.55 4.19 -10.88
C ALA A 74 -11.56 3.31 -9.62
N GLU A 75 -11.04 2.09 -9.71
CA GLU A 75 -10.87 1.21 -8.55
C GLU A 75 -9.87 1.80 -7.55
N ALA A 76 -8.71 2.26 -8.03
CA ALA A 76 -7.73 2.94 -7.19
C ALA A 76 -8.31 4.19 -6.53
N LYS A 77 -9.07 5.00 -7.27
CA LYS A 77 -9.73 6.19 -6.72
C LYS A 77 -10.76 5.82 -5.67
N ALA A 78 -11.59 4.79 -5.90
CA ALA A 78 -12.58 4.34 -4.93
C ALA A 78 -11.91 3.78 -3.67
N PHE A 79 -10.80 3.06 -3.81
CA PHE A 79 -10.01 2.57 -2.69
C PHE A 79 -9.38 3.72 -1.89
N LEU A 80 -8.78 4.70 -2.59
CA LEU A 80 -8.19 5.90 -2.01
C LEU A 80 -9.22 6.72 -1.24
N ASP A 81 -10.41 6.93 -1.82
CA ASP A 81 -11.47 7.72 -1.20
C ASP A 81 -11.99 7.09 0.09
N HIS A 82 -12.13 5.77 0.10
CA HIS A 82 -12.64 5.02 1.24
C HIS A 82 -11.60 4.86 2.35
N PHE A 83 -10.40 4.39 2.03
CA PHE A 83 -9.36 4.10 3.03
C PHE A 83 -8.45 5.28 3.34
N ARG A 84 -8.56 6.38 2.59
CA ARG A 84 -7.80 7.63 2.79
C ARG A 84 -6.27 7.42 2.74
N GLY A 85 -5.83 6.44 1.97
CA GLY A 85 -4.41 6.16 1.71
C GLY A 85 -3.69 7.29 0.96
N GLU A 86 -2.44 7.04 0.60
CA GLU A 86 -1.65 7.98 -0.19
C GLU A 86 -1.46 7.47 -1.62
N PRO A 87 -1.64 8.31 -2.65
CA PRO A 87 -1.32 7.91 -4.01
C PRO A 87 0.19 7.68 -4.15
N PHE A 88 0.57 6.58 -4.77
CA PHE A 88 1.97 6.21 -4.99
C PHE A 88 2.27 6.15 -6.49
N ASP A 89 3.24 6.94 -6.95
CA ASP A 89 3.73 6.95 -8.32
C ASP A 89 5.08 6.22 -8.39
N ALA A 90 5.07 5.00 -8.93
CA ALA A 90 6.27 4.18 -9.01
C ALA A 90 7.43 4.82 -9.81
N LYS A 91 7.15 5.72 -10.77
CA LYS A 91 8.19 6.41 -11.53
C LYS A 91 8.83 7.51 -10.69
N ARG A 92 8.00 8.34 -10.05
CA ARG A 92 8.49 9.47 -9.26
C ARG A 92 9.08 9.01 -7.91
N ASP A 93 8.34 8.17 -7.20
CA ASP A 93 8.56 7.88 -5.78
C ASP A 93 9.63 6.79 -5.54
N ARG A 94 10.10 6.10 -6.60
CA ARG A 94 11.24 5.16 -6.55
C ARG A 94 12.52 5.72 -7.18
N GLU A 95 12.66 7.04 -7.26
CA GLU A 95 13.76 7.70 -7.97
C GLU A 95 13.94 7.16 -9.40
N ASN A 96 12.86 7.14 -10.19
CA ASN A 96 12.84 6.58 -11.54
C ASN A 96 13.20 5.08 -11.60
N GLY A 97 12.81 4.32 -10.57
CA GLY A 97 13.05 2.89 -10.46
C GLY A 97 14.47 2.51 -9.99
N LYS A 98 15.31 3.49 -9.63
CA LYS A 98 16.68 3.26 -9.15
C LYS A 98 16.71 2.60 -7.77
N ILE A 99 15.70 2.85 -6.94
CA ILE A 99 15.64 2.26 -5.59
C ILE A 99 14.55 1.19 -5.49
N ARG A 100 14.98 0.00 -5.05
CA ARG A 100 14.07 -1.11 -4.77
C ARG A 100 13.52 -0.98 -3.36
N GLY A 101 12.21 -0.73 -3.27
CA GLY A 101 11.49 -0.90 -2.01
C GLY A 101 11.67 0.25 -1.02
N VAL A 102 12.38 1.33 -1.37
CA VAL A 102 12.46 2.54 -0.53
C VAL A 102 11.68 3.66 -1.21
N TRP A 103 10.90 4.37 -0.42
CA TRP A 103 10.22 5.59 -0.78
C TRP A 103 10.77 6.72 0.09
N ARG A 104 11.57 7.62 -0.51
CA ARG A 104 12.10 8.77 0.22
C ARG A 104 11.01 9.83 0.37
N ARG A 105 10.67 10.16 1.61
CA ARG A 105 9.70 11.18 1.98
C ARG A 105 10.41 12.52 2.09
N SER A 106 9.73 13.60 1.71
CA SER A 106 10.21 14.97 1.87
C SER A 106 9.46 15.73 2.97
N ASP A 107 8.34 15.18 3.42
CA ASP A 107 7.53 15.66 4.54
C ASP A 107 8.14 15.32 5.91
N GLU A 108 7.48 15.79 6.96
CA GLU A 108 7.78 15.45 8.35
C GLU A 108 7.12 14.13 8.73
N TYR A 109 7.86 13.24 9.39
CA TYR A 109 7.30 11.98 9.89
C TYR A 109 6.19 12.24 10.90
N ARG A 110 5.01 11.67 10.63
CA ARG A 110 3.89 11.59 11.57
C ARG A 110 3.34 10.17 11.56
N ARG A 111 3.33 9.54 12.74
CA ARG A 111 2.77 8.19 12.91
C ARG A 111 1.26 8.26 12.68
N ILE A 112 0.77 7.51 11.70
CA ILE A 112 -0.65 7.44 11.38
C ILE A 112 -1.27 6.31 12.21
N LEU A 113 -2.13 6.66 13.16
CA LEU A 113 -2.85 5.69 13.99
C LEU A 113 -4.23 5.34 13.45
N ASP A 114 -4.84 6.25 12.69
CA ASP A 114 -6.18 6.12 12.16
C ASP A 114 -6.21 6.67 10.72
N LEU A 115 -6.84 5.94 9.81
CA LEU A 115 -6.93 6.29 8.40
C LEU A 115 -8.23 5.78 7.79
N GLY A 116 -9.19 6.70 7.59
CA GLY A 116 -10.54 6.34 7.14
C GLY A 116 -11.21 5.35 8.11
N PRO A 117 -11.68 4.18 7.65
CA PRO A 117 -12.25 3.15 8.50
C PRO A 117 -11.19 2.28 9.21
N LEU A 118 -9.89 2.50 8.93
CA LEU A 118 -8.80 1.71 9.50
C LEU A 118 -8.27 2.40 10.74
N SER A 119 -7.92 1.59 11.73
CA SER A 119 -7.35 2.05 12.97
C SER A 119 -6.33 1.04 13.47
N VAL A 120 -5.15 1.50 13.87
CA VAL A 120 -4.07 0.63 14.35
C VAL A 120 -4.63 -0.16 15.55
N PRO A 121 -4.57 -1.50 15.51
CA PRO A 121 -5.03 -2.33 16.63
C PRO A 121 -4.41 -1.88 17.94
N GLU A 122 -5.17 -1.91 19.04
CA GLU A 122 -4.70 -1.40 20.35
C GLU A 122 -3.37 -2.02 20.80
N LEU A 123 -3.16 -3.30 20.46
CA LEU A 123 -1.93 -4.04 20.72
C LEU A 123 -0.68 -3.42 20.08
N LEU A 124 -0.84 -2.64 19.00
CA LEU A 124 0.23 -2.01 18.23
C LEU A 124 0.36 -0.50 18.49
N ARG A 125 -0.48 0.07 19.38
CA ARG A 125 -0.50 1.52 19.66
C ARG A 125 0.55 1.99 20.68
N ASN A 126 1.27 1.07 21.31
CA ASN A 126 2.31 1.38 22.30
C ASN A 126 3.55 2.06 21.69
#